data_AF-A0A139SL44-F1
#
_entry.id   AF-A0A139SL44-F1
#
_cell.length_a   1.000
_cell.length_b   1.000
_cell.length_c   1.000
_cell.angle_alpha   90.00
_cell.angle_beta   90.00
_cell.angle_gamma   90.00
#
_symmetry.space_group_name_H-M   'P 1'
#
loop_
_entity.id
_entity.type
_entity.pdbx_description
1 polymer ?
#
loop_
_entity_poly.entity_id
_entity_poly.type
_entity_poly.pdbx_seq_one_letter_code
_entity_poly.pdbx_strand_id
1 'polypeptide(L)'
;MVKVTTGLLIYDTQCSSKFFKQDIAKTIFNEKFISNYLFYVELFLRLKREFGEAIFLEKTHELSLTRWKDISASKVKPIDFLKAPIELYKILKDYR
;
A
#
# COMPACT_ATOMS: atom_id res chain seq x y z
N MET A 1 3.32 10.41 -2.68
CA MET A 1 3.59 9.93 -1.31
C MET A 1 4.31 8.60 -1.33
N VAL A 2 3.68 7.50 -1.78
CA VAL A 2 4.29 6.14 -1.78
C VAL A 2 5.64 6.06 -2.50
N LYS A 3 5.82 6.66 -3.69
CA LYS A 3 7.13 6.70 -4.37
C LYS A 3 8.24 7.35 -3.53
N VAL A 4 7.92 8.44 -2.84
CA VAL A 4 8.87 9.19 -1.98
C VAL A 4 9.20 8.39 -0.71
N THR A 5 8.23 7.65 -0.17
CA THR A 5 8.36 6.89 1.08
C THR A 5 9.02 5.52 0.87
N THR A 6 8.71 4.84 -0.24
CA THR A 6 9.11 3.44 -0.48
C THR A 6 10.23 3.30 -1.51
N GLY A 7 10.46 4.32 -2.35
CA GLY A 7 11.36 4.24 -3.51
C GLY A 7 10.80 3.48 -4.71
N LEU A 8 9.66 2.79 -4.56
CA LEU A 8 9.10 1.93 -5.60
C LEU A 8 8.46 2.76 -6.74
N LEU A 9 8.75 2.34 -7.98
CA LEU A 9 8.13 2.85 -9.20
C LEU A 9 6.87 2.04 -9.53
N ILE A 10 5.76 2.41 -8.89
CA ILE A 10 4.42 1.81 -9.05
C ILE A 10 3.52 2.87 -9.69
N TYR A 11 2.78 2.51 -10.74
CA TYR A 11 1.89 3.44 -11.45
C TYR A 11 0.70 3.86 -10.58
N ASP A 12 -0.02 2.89 -10.01
CA ASP A 12 -1.17 3.16 -9.15
C ASP A 12 -1.01 2.54 -7.75
N THR A 13 -0.41 3.36 -6.88
CA THR A 13 -0.20 3.03 -5.47
C THR A 13 -1.48 3.06 -4.62
N GLN A 14 -2.58 3.61 -5.13
CA GLN A 14 -3.85 3.72 -4.41
C GLN A 14 -4.96 2.83 -4.99
N CYS A 15 -4.63 1.94 -5.93
CA CYS A 15 -5.58 0.98 -6.46
C CYS A 15 -6.16 0.11 -5.32
N SER A 16 -7.49 0.03 -5.25
CA SER A 16 -8.20 -0.77 -4.25
C SER A 16 -8.24 -2.26 -4.57
N SER A 17 -8.03 -2.64 -5.84
CA SER A 17 -8.02 -4.02 -6.30
C SER A 17 -6.59 -4.53 -6.45
N LYS A 18 -6.24 -5.56 -5.66
CA LYS A 18 -4.92 -6.20 -5.67
C LYS A 18 -5.11 -7.71 -5.49
N PHE A 19 -4.38 -8.49 -6.29
CA PHE A 19 -4.40 -9.95 -6.21
C PHE A 19 -3.04 -10.44 -5.74
N PHE A 20 -3.05 -11.37 -4.78
CA PHE A 20 -1.85 -11.95 -4.20
C PHE A 20 -1.92 -13.47 -4.30
N LYS A 21 -0.77 -14.11 -4.51
CA LYS A 21 -0.67 -15.55 -4.25
C LYS A 21 -0.88 -15.82 -2.77
N GLN A 22 -1.40 -17.00 -2.43
CA GLN A 22 -1.81 -17.32 -1.08
C GLN A 22 -0.66 -17.26 -0.06
N ASP A 23 0.51 -17.76 -0.44
CA ASP A 23 1.74 -17.71 0.36
C ASP A 23 2.16 -16.27 0.65
N ILE A 24 2.18 -15.42 -0.38
CA ILE A 24 2.50 -14.00 -0.25
C ILE A 24 1.50 -13.29 0.67
N ALA A 25 0.20 -13.55 0.48
CA ALA A 25 -0.86 -12.98 1.30
C ALA A 25 -0.69 -13.35 2.78
N LYS A 26 -0.39 -14.63 3.08
CA LYS A 26 -0.15 -15.09 4.45
C LYS A 26 1.00 -14.32 5.10
N THR A 27 2.08 -14.06 4.37
CA THR A 27 3.22 -13.32 4.91
C THR A 27 2.88 -11.84 5.13
N ILE A 28 2.37 -11.13 4.12
CA ILE A 28 2.18 -9.68 4.21
C ILE A 28 1.04 -9.25 5.13
N PHE A 29 0.07 -10.13 5.39
CA PHE A 29 -1.07 -9.88 6.28
C PHE A 29 -0.92 -10.56 7.65
N ASN A 30 0.23 -11.18 7.96
CA ASN A 30 0.44 -11.88 9.22
C ASN A 30 0.39 -10.94 10.44
N GLU A 31 0.83 -9.70 10.26
CA GLU A 31 0.88 -8.69 11.31
C GLU A 31 -0.21 -7.62 11.09
N LYS A 32 -0.69 -7.01 12.18
CA LYS A 32 -1.63 -5.89 12.10
C LYS A 32 -0.95 -4.67 11.46
N PHE A 33 -1.69 -3.92 10.65
CA PHE A 33 -1.20 -2.64 10.12
C PHE A 33 -1.16 -1.57 11.21
N ILE A 34 -0.19 -0.66 11.11
CA ILE A 34 0.00 0.48 12.00
C ILE A 34 -1.11 1.53 11.79
N SER A 35 -1.54 1.70 10.55
CA SER A 35 -2.58 2.66 10.16
C SER A 35 -3.68 1.96 9.37
N ASN A 36 -4.93 2.29 9.69
CA ASN A 36 -6.10 1.86 8.92
C ASN A 36 -6.29 2.71 7.64
N TYR A 37 -5.83 3.97 7.63
CA TYR A 37 -6.02 4.89 6.51
C TYR A 37 -4.90 4.77 5.47
N LEU A 38 -3.65 4.63 5.93
CA LEU A 38 -2.44 4.54 5.11
C LEU A 38 -1.88 3.11 5.03
N PHE A 39 -2.72 2.10 5.29
CA PHE A 39 -2.31 0.69 5.22
C PHE A 39 -1.68 0.33 3.87
N TYR A 40 -2.10 0.97 2.77
CA TYR A 40 -1.56 0.73 1.43
C TYR A 40 -0.08 1.13 1.32
N VAL A 41 0.38 2.16 2.05
CA VAL A 41 1.79 2.56 2.10
C VAL A 41 2.60 1.47 2.80
N GLU A 42 2.12 1.03 3.95
CA GLU A 42 2.74 -0.03 4.75
C GLU A 42 2.78 -1.36 4.00
N LEU A 43 1.71 -1.69 3.27
CA LEU A 43 1.64 -2.89 2.43
C LEU A 43 2.80 -2.95 1.43
N PHE A 44 3.11 -1.85 0.76
CA PHE A 44 4.26 -1.78 -0.15
C PHE A 44 5.60 -1.88 0.56
N LEU A 45 5.72 -1.34 1.77
CA LEU A 45 6.93 -1.49 2.59
C LEU A 45 7.14 -2.95 3.01
N ARG A 46 6.09 -3.67 3.41
CA ARG A 46 6.15 -5.11 3.71
C ARG A 46 6.57 -5.92 2.50
N LEU A 47 5.97 -5.66 1.34
CA LEU A 47 6.32 -6.34 0.08
C LEU A 47 7.78 -6.06 -0.30
N LYS A 48 8.24 -4.82 -0.17
CA LYS A 48 9.64 -4.46 -0.43
C LYS A 48 10.60 -5.11 0.57
N ARG A 49 10.24 -5.22 1.84
CA ARG A 49 11.05 -5.88 2.87
C ARG A 49 11.16 -7.39 2.62
N GLU A 50 10.07 -8.03 2.21
CA GLU A 50 10.02 -9.48 2.01
C GLU A 50 10.75 -9.91 0.73
N PHE A 51 10.53 -9.22 -0.39
CA PHE A 51 11.05 -9.64 -1.69
C PHE A 51 12.26 -8.82 -2.16
N GLY A 52 12.50 -7.65 -1.58
CA GLY A 52 13.39 -6.66 -2.17
C GLY A 52 12.75 -5.97 -3.39
N GLU A 53 13.29 -4.81 -3.75
CA GLU A 53 12.71 -3.96 -4.79
C GLU A 53 12.74 -4.58 -6.20
N ALA A 54 13.87 -5.18 -6.59
CA ALA A 54 14.04 -5.74 -7.93
C ALA A 54 13.08 -6.93 -8.17
N ILE A 55 12.99 -7.87 -7.22
CA ILE A 55 12.14 -9.05 -7.34
C ILE A 55 10.67 -8.65 -7.25
N PHE A 56 10.33 -7.67 -6.41
CA PHE A 56 8.97 -7.15 -6.32
C PHE A 56 8.50 -6.58 -7.66
N LEU A 57 9.33 -5.75 -8.32
CA LEU A 57 8.98 -5.15 -9.61
C LEU A 57 8.89 -6.19 -10.73
N GLU A 58 9.75 -7.23 -10.71
CA GLU A 58 9.68 -8.33 -11.68
C GLU A 58 8.41 -9.18 -11.50
N LYS A 59 8.01 -9.45 -10.26
CA LYS A 59 6.87 -10.34 -9.94
C LYS A 59 5.52 -9.62 -9.93
N THR A 60 5.51 -8.30 -9.96
CA THR A 60 4.27 -7.50 -9.94
C THR A 60 3.84 -7.19 -11.36
N HIS A 61 2.54 -7.30 -11.63
CA HIS A 61 1.94 -6.87 -12.88
C HIS A 61 0.85 -5.84 -12.60
N GLU A 62 0.97 -4.68 -13.24
CA GLU A 62 -0.01 -3.61 -13.16
C GLU A 62 -0.90 -3.67 -14.39
N LEU A 63 -2.21 -3.88 -14.17
CA LEU A 63 -3.20 -3.87 -15.23
C LEU A 63 -4.05 -2.60 -15.09
N SER A 64 -3.93 -1.70 -16.08
CA SER A 64 -4.78 -0.52 -16.13
C SER A 64 -6.22 -0.93 -16.48
N LEU A 65 -7.18 -0.44 -15.71
CA LEU A 65 -8.60 -0.69 -15.95
C LEU A 65 -9.14 0.35 -16.95
N THR A 66 -9.79 -0.12 -18.02
CA THR A 66 -10.38 0.75 -19.06
C THR A 66 -11.70 1.38 -18.65
N ARG A 67 -12.34 0.88 -17.58
CA ARG A 67 -13.63 1.36 -17.10
C ARG A 67 -13.63 1.48 -15.58
N TRP A 68 -13.81 2.70 -15.10
CA TRP A 68 -14.04 3.00 -13.69
C TRP A 68 -15.53 3.20 -13.47
N LYS A 69 -16.10 2.57 -12.44
CA LYS A 69 -17.47 2.82 -12.00
C LYS A 69 -17.41 3.33 -10.57
N ASP A 70 -17.56 4.64 -10.40
CA ASP A 70 -17.59 5.22 -9.06
C ASP A 70 -18.86 4.79 -8.33
N ILE A 71 -18.65 4.22 -7.14
CA ILE A 71 -19.72 3.93 -6.19
C ILE A 71 -19.54 4.97 -5.09
N SER A 72 -20.50 5.89 -4.99
CA SER A 72 -20.49 7.07 -4.12
C SER A 72 -20.69 6.74 -2.64
N ALA A 73 -19.80 5.94 -2.07
CA ALA A 73 -19.78 5.59 -0.66
C ALA A 73 -18.35 5.69 -0.10
N SER A 74 -17.78 6.90 -0.11
CA SER A 74 -16.51 7.14 0.58
C SER A 74 -16.74 7.14 2.10
N LYS A 75 -16.11 6.20 2.79
CA LYS A 75 -16.10 6.11 4.26
C LYS A 75 -14.99 6.95 4.91
N VAL A 76 -14.20 7.67 4.10
CA VAL A 76 -13.05 8.47 4.55
C VAL A 76 -13.57 9.75 5.19
N LYS A 77 -13.21 9.99 6.46
CA LYS A 77 -13.56 11.22 7.16
C LYS A 77 -12.48 12.27 6.94
N PRO A 78 -12.82 13.57 6.93
CA PRO A 78 -11.81 14.64 6.87
C PRO A 78 -10.77 14.58 8.00
N ILE A 79 -11.13 14.02 9.16
CA ILE A 79 -10.22 13.82 10.30
C ILE A 79 -9.07 12.86 9.96
N ASP A 80 -9.29 11.91 9.04
CA ASP A 80 -8.26 10.93 8.65
C ASP A 80 -7.16 11.62 7.84
N PHE A 81 -7.52 12.64 7.06
CA PHE A 81 -6.56 13.48 6.34
C PHE A 81 -5.62 14.24 7.29
N LEU A 82 -6.17 14.78 8.39
CA LEU A 82 -5.37 15.46 9.43
C LEU A 82 -4.44 14.50 10.19
N LYS A 83 -4.84 13.24 10.34
CA LYS A 83 -4.03 12.20 11.00
C LYS A 83 -2.95 11.62 10.09
N ALA A 84 -3.11 11.72 8.77
CA ALA A 84 -2.24 11.10 7.79
C ALA A 84 -0.73 11.41 7.98
N PRO A 85 -0.28 12.64 8.28
CA PRO A 85 1.14 12.91 8.50
C PRO A 85 1.72 12.17 9.72
N ILE A 86 0.96 12.11 10.81
CA ILE A 86 1.36 11.43 12.05
C ILE A 86 1.43 9.92 11.83
N GLU A 87 0.43 9.35 11.16
CA GLU A 87 0.40 7.93 10.82
C GLU A 87 1.52 7.55 9.86
N LEU A 88 1.80 8.38 8.86
CA LEU A 88 2.92 8.19 7.93
C LEU A 88 4.26 8.20 8.66
N TYR A 89 4.45 9.12 9.61
CA TYR A 89 5.66 9.17 10.43
C TYR A 89 5.84 7.89 11.26
N LYS A 90 4.77 7.35 11.85
CA LYS A 90 4.82 6.08 12.61
C LYS A 90 5.23 4.92 11.72
N ILE A 91 4.62 4.80 10.53
CA ILE A 91 4.99 3.76 9.55
C ILE A 91 6.46 3.90 9.16
N LEU A 92 6.90 5.10 8.81
CA LEU A 92 8.29 5.34 8.42
C LEU A 92 9.29 5.00 9.54
N LYS A 93 8.97 5.30 10.79
CA LYS A 93 9.85 4.98 11.93
C LYS A 93 10.00 3.47 12.15
N ASP A 94 8.97 2.69 11.87
CA ASP A 94 8.96 1.24 12.10
C ASP A 94 9.69 0.44 10.99
N TYR A 95 9.73 0.99 9.77
CA TYR A 95 10.31 0.34 8.58
C TYR A 95 11.63 0.97 8.09
N ARG A 96 12.25 1.84 8.89
CA ARG A 96 13.53 2.51 8.59
C ARG A 96 14.65 1.93 9.43
#